data_AF-A0A428RCN0-F1
#
_entry.id   AF-A0A428RCN0-F1
#
_cell.length_a   1.000
_cell.length_b   1.000
_cell.length_c   1.000
_cell.angle_alpha   90.00
_cell.angle_beta   90.00
_cell.angle_gamma   90.00
#
_symmetry.space_group_name_H-M   'P 1'
#
loop_
_entity.id
_entity.type
_entity.pdbx_description
1 polymer ?
#
loop_
_entity_poly.entity_id
_entity_poly.type
_entity_poly.pdbx_seq_one_letter_code
_entity_poly.pdbx_strand_id
1 'polypeptide(L)'
;GLRRFAKRKAAVCAAEPWTVGIVAMADRFIYTDGYLCYTINKEHLRILNIHQTRTTELVVDVLRLMQHAVRDFNKSLTYTFQPLFCAKGILSCLATQVIGGTTWCWLIIFELKDILEWVVVKRISLEHQTLIRNNKEYLFCITKSHQMIDGSYRWGIQQLDLETRQWSSELIILWDFVGSKAGKDICFEIIDDYFYCVSNESETPIDQELKLRSRFYQALRFPVDQAKHEACEKPSTGHPWWRHDSEGTIDVRWTCLQLSKDENTGDIYIVEIRQEWPLGVSGSQRTCYKKRLEFDQAREGSEVPHLPMPPVSHTNSPIDPEWEFEERHREDTHVGDNQSDDTIYTLSELPLHTYNPSCDTFVDLVYEENSTGHFLQLR
;
A
#
# COMPACT_ATOMS: atom_id res chain seq x y z
N GLY A 1 4.84 -26.79 10.17
CA GLY A 1 5.03 -25.68 9.21
C GLY A 1 4.41 -25.99 7.87
N LEU A 2 5.11 -26.75 7.01
CA LEU A 2 4.77 -26.93 5.60
C LEU A 2 3.36 -27.45 5.29
N ARG A 3 2.87 -28.50 5.99
CA ARG A 3 1.53 -29.05 5.72
C ARG A 3 0.42 -28.01 5.90
N ARG A 4 0.50 -27.17 6.94
CA ARG A 4 -0.49 -26.12 7.21
C ARG A 4 -0.41 -25.03 6.15
N PHE A 5 0.80 -24.65 5.77
CA PHE A 5 1.06 -23.68 4.72
C PHE A 5 0.51 -24.13 3.35
N ALA A 6 0.80 -25.36 2.93
CA ALA A 6 0.28 -25.92 1.68
C ALA A 6 -1.25 -26.00 1.67
N LYS A 7 -1.86 -26.44 2.79
CA LYS A 7 -3.32 -26.45 2.96
C LYS A 7 -3.94 -25.05 2.87
N ARG A 8 -3.31 -24.04 3.48
CA ARG A 8 -3.77 -22.65 3.42
C ARG A 8 -3.73 -22.14 1.98
N LYS A 9 -2.62 -22.36 1.26
CA LYS A 9 -2.51 -21.95 -0.16
C LYS A 9 -3.59 -22.62 -1.00
N ALA A 10 -3.74 -23.94 -0.90
CA ALA A 10 -4.76 -24.68 -1.63
C ALA A 10 -6.18 -24.18 -1.31
N ALA A 11 -6.47 -23.88 -0.04
CA ALA A 11 -7.78 -23.36 0.36
C ALA A 11 -8.07 -21.96 -0.21
N VAL A 12 -7.06 -21.07 -0.24
CA VAL A 12 -7.21 -19.75 -0.86
C VAL A 12 -7.38 -19.87 -2.38
N CYS A 13 -6.55 -20.68 -3.04
CA CYS A 13 -6.64 -20.89 -4.50
C CYS A 13 -7.95 -21.52 -4.95
N ALA A 14 -8.51 -22.42 -4.14
CA ALA A 14 -9.78 -23.09 -4.44
C ALA A 14 -11.00 -22.35 -3.91
N ALA A 15 -10.80 -21.24 -3.19
CA ALA A 15 -11.83 -20.58 -2.38
C ALA A 15 -12.62 -21.59 -1.50
N GLU A 16 -11.97 -22.63 -0.96
CA GLU A 16 -12.65 -23.72 -0.23
C GLU A 16 -11.89 -24.16 1.04
N PRO A 17 -12.55 -24.19 2.22
CA PRO A 17 -13.91 -23.71 2.47
C PRO A 17 -13.94 -22.17 2.47
N TRP A 18 -15.07 -21.60 2.05
CA TRP A 18 -15.34 -20.17 2.20
C TRP A 18 -16.61 -19.90 2.99
N THR A 19 -16.65 -18.75 3.63
CA THR A 19 -17.85 -18.22 4.30
C THR A 19 -17.84 -16.71 4.17
N VAL A 20 -19.02 -16.13 3.99
CA VAL A 20 -19.22 -14.69 4.05
C VAL A 20 -20.24 -14.41 5.15
N GLY A 21 -19.97 -13.40 5.94
CA GLY A 21 -20.84 -12.98 7.03
C GLY A 21 -20.71 -11.48 7.26
N ILE A 22 -21.81 -10.86 7.68
CA ILE A 22 -21.82 -9.45 8.08
C ILE A 22 -21.38 -9.39 9.54
N VAL A 23 -20.21 -8.79 9.78
CA VAL A 23 -19.68 -8.63 11.14
C VAL A 23 -20.33 -7.44 11.85
N ALA A 24 -20.48 -6.32 11.14
CA ALA A 24 -21.08 -5.11 11.68
C ALA A 24 -21.61 -4.17 10.58
N MET A 25 -22.58 -3.33 10.94
CA MET A 25 -22.93 -2.13 10.18
C MET A 25 -22.12 -0.95 10.73
N ALA A 26 -20.94 -0.72 10.15
CA ALA A 26 -19.98 0.25 10.64
C ALA A 26 -20.01 1.57 9.86
N ASP A 27 -19.72 2.68 10.54
CA ASP A 27 -19.51 3.99 9.90
C ASP A 27 -18.21 4.01 9.09
N ARG A 28 -17.14 3.45 9.70
CA ARG A 28 -15.79 3.33 9.15
C ARG A 28 -15.15 2.06 9.67
N PHE A 29 -14.30 1.43 8.86
CA PHE A 29 -13.55 0.25 9.28
C PHE A 29 -12.18 0.19 8.62
N ILE A 30 -11.28 -0.55 9.25
CA ILE A 30 -10.02 -1.04 8.69
C ILE A 30 -9.84 -2.50 9.07
N TYR A 31 -9.15 -3.27 8.23
CA TYR A 31 -8.66 -4.60 8.56
C TYR A 31 -7.18 -4.69 8.21
N THR A 32 -6.31 -4.77 9.22
CA THR A 32 -4.85 -4.75 9.05
C THR A 32 -4.20 -5.63 10.12
N ASP A 33 -3.16 -6.39 9.74
CA ASP A 33 -2.40 -7.29 10.64
C ASP A 33 -3.26 -8.22 11.51
N GLY A 34 -4.43 -8.64 11.01
CA GLY A 34 -5.38 -9.50 11.71
C GLY A 34 -6.35 -8.79 12.66
N TYR A 35 -6.27 -7.47 12.78
CA TYR A 35 -7.17 -6.65 13.57
C TYR A 35 -8.24 -6.02 12.68
N LEU A 36 -9.50 -6.30 12.99
CA LEU A 36 -10.65 -5.58 12.47
C LEU A 36 -10.99 -4.47 13.46
N CYS A 37 -10.86 -3.21 13.03
CA CYS A 37 -11.21 -2.04 13.82
C CYS A 37 -12.29 -1.26 13.10
N TYR A 38 -13.37 -0.90 13.79
CA TYR A 38 -14.49 -0.21 13.18
C TYR A 38 -15.27 0.65 14.16
N THR A 39 -15.99 1.64 13.66
CA THR A 39 -16.81 2.54 14.47
C THR A 39 -18.30 2.33 14.23
N ILE A 40 -19.09 2.44 15.30
CA ILE A 40 -20.56 2.42 15.25
C ILE A 40 -21.09 3.71 15.87
N ASN A 41 -22.00 4.37 15.15
CA ASN A 41 -22.69 5.60 15.53
C ASN A 41 -21.75 6.71 16.01
N LYS A 42 -20.47 6.69 15.62
CA LYS A 42 -19.38 7.55 16.14
C LYS A 42 -19.10 7.44 17.66
N GLU A 43 -19.91 6.70 18.40
CA GLU A 43 -19.87 6.58 19.85
C GLU A 43 -18.96 5.44 20.31
N HIS A 44 -18.83 4.40 19.50
CA HIS A 44 -18.09 3.20 19.86
C HIS A 44 -17.05 2.86 18.82
N LEU A 45 -15.79 2.78 19.24
CA LEU A 45 -14.74 2.10 18.50
C LEU A 45 -14.70 0.66 18.98
N ARG A 46 -14.75 -0.29 18.04
CA ARG A 46 -14.70 -1.73 18.29
C ARG A 46 -13.47 -2.32 17.64
N ILE A 47 -12.78 -3.19 18.37
CA ILE A 47 -11.52 -3.80 17.95
C ILE A 47 -11.63 -5.30 18.18
N LEU A 48 -11.44 -6.07 17.11
CA LEU A 48 -11.47 -7.52 17.11
C LEU A 48 -10.17 -8.06 16.51
N ASN A 49 -9.43 -8.87 17.28
CA ASN A 49 -8.30 -9.62 16.73
C ASN A 49 -8.82 -10.95 16.17
N ILE A 50 -8.95 -11.04 14.85
CA ILE A 50 -9.50 -12.22 14.15
C ILE A 50 -8.56 -13.42 14.25
N HIS A 51 -7.26 -13.20 14.41
CA HIS A 51 -6.27 -14.27 14.53
C HIS A 51 -6.29 -14.95 15.91
N GLN A 52 -6.87 -14.30 16.92
CA GLN A 52 -6.98 -14.87 18.26
C GLN A 52 -8.33 -15.56 18.44
N THR A 53 -8.36 -16.58 19.30
CA THR A 53 -9.60 -17.28 19.68
C THR A 53 -10.52 -16.42 20.57
N ARG A 54 -10.21 -15.13 20.78
CA ARG A 54 -11.03 -14.23 21.58
C ARG A 54 -12.35 -14.01 20.84
N THR A 55 -13.44 -14.45 21.44
CA THR A 55 -14.81 -14.27 20.92
C THR A 55 -15.42 -12.92 21.29
N THR A 56 -14.63 -12.01 21.88
CA THR A 56 -15.09 -10.74 22.44
C THR A 56 -14.32 -9.59 21.83
N GLU A 57 -15.06 -8.55 21.47
CA GLU A 57 -14.51 -7.30 20.97
C GLU A 57 -14.09 -6.40 22.14
N LEU A 58 -13.00 -5.67 21.96
CA LEU A 58 -12.69 -4.53 22.82
C LEU A 58 -13.53 -3.34 22.35
N VAL A 59 -14.36 -2.81 23.25
CA VAL A 59 -15.27 -1.69 22.96
C VAL A 59 -14.80 -0.44 23.71
N VAL A 60 -14.60 0.63 22.97
CA VAL A 60 -14.12 1.92 23.48
C VAL A 60 -15.24 2.95 23.34
N ASP A 61 -15.59 3.59 24.45
CA ASP A 61 -16.46 4.78 24.45
C ASP A 61 -15.66 5.97 23.91
N VAL A 62 -15.96 6.37 22.67
CA VAL A 62 -15.26 7.44 21.96
C VAL A 62 -15.48 8.78 22.66
N LEU A 63 -16.67 9.05 23.20
CA LEU A 63 -16.95 10.32 23.87
C LEU A 63 -16.07 10.48 25.11
N ARG A 64 -16.02 9.44 25.96
CA ARG A 64 -15.15 9.43 27.14
C ARG A 64 -13.69 9.54 26.75
N LEU A 65 -13.27 8.80 25.73
CA LEU A 65 -11.91 8.88 25.20
C LEU A 65 -11.55 10.30 24.78
N MET A 66 -12.40 10.95 23.97
CA MET A 66 -12.15 12.30 23.46
C MET A 66 -12.06 13.32 24.59
N GLN A 67 -12.91 13.21 25.62
CA GLN A 67 -12.86 14.09 26.79
C GLN A 67 -11.55 13.96 27.59
N HIS A 68 -10.93 12.78 27.60
CA HIS A 68 -9.68 12.55 28.33
C HIS A 68 -8.44 12.85 27.49
N ALA A 69 -8.44 12.44 26.22
CA ALA A 69 -7.27 12.52 25.35
C ALA A 69 -7.08 13.90 24.73
N VAL A 70 -8.18 14.61 24.43
CA VAL A 70 -8.16 15.86 23.67
C VAL A 70 -8.53 17.04 24.57
N ARG A 71 -7.54 17.85 24.95
CA ARG A 71 -7.70 18.97 25.88
C ARG A 71 -8.78 19.98 25.46
N ASP A 72 -8.85 20.31 24.18
CA ASP A 72 -9.77 21.33 23.64
C ASP A 72 -11.08 20.74 23.10
N PHE A 73 -11.41 19.49 23.47
CA PHE A 73 -12.59 18.82 22.95
C PHE A 73 -13.87 19.43 23.51
N ASN A 74 -14.77 19.85 22.62
CA ASN A 74 -16.08 20.33 23.01
C ASN A 74 -17.16 19.28 22.72
N LYS A 75 -17.65 18.61 23.75
CA LYS A 75 -18.68 17.56 23.62
C LYS A 75 -19.99 18.02 22.96
N SER A 76 -20.28 19.31 22.93
CA SER A 76 -21.51 19.87 22.35
C SER A 76 -21.40 20.08 20.83
N LEU A 77 -20.20 19.95 20.26
CA LEU A 77 -19.97 20.13 18.82
C LEU A 77 -19.88 18.77 18.12
N THR A 78 -20.31 18.75 16.85
CA THR A 78 -20.20 17.56 15.99
C THR A 78 -18.75 17.15 15.84
N TYR A 79 -18.48 15.88 16.11
CA TYR A 79 -17.17 15.27 15.91
C TYR A 79 -17.28 13.98 15.09
N THR A 80 -16.17 13.56 14.51
CA THR A 80 -16.02 12.23 13.92
C THR A 80 -14.83 11.51 14.53
N PHE A 81 -14.86 10.19 14.45
CA PHE A 81 -13.79 9.33 14.93
C PHE A 81 -13.70 8.13 14.00
N GLN A 82 -12.51 7.81 13.51
CA GLN A 82 -12.30 6.69 12.61
C GLN A 82 -10.93 6.05 12.83
N PRO A 83 -10.82 4.71 12.74
CA PRO A 83 -9.53 4.04 12.73
C PRO A 83 -8.79 4.32 11.42
N LEU A 84 -7.47 4.45 11.48
CA LEU A 84 -6.59 4.70 10.32
C LEU A 84 -5.71 3.50 9.99
N PHE A 85 -5.06 2.91 10.99
CA PHE A 85 -4.18 1.75 10.81
C PHE A 85 -4.01 1.00 12.13
N CYS A 86 -3.92 -0.33 12.08
CA CYS A 86 -3.68 -1.17 13.25
C CYS A 86 -2.68 -2.28 12.92
N ALA A 87 -1.51 -2.26 13.53
CA ALA A 87 -0.51 -3.31 13.36
C ALA A 87 0.28 -3.52 14.64
N LYS A 88 0.71 -4.76 14.90
CA LYS A 88 1.55 -5.11 16.07
C LYS A 88 1.01 -4.60 17.40
N GLY A 89 -0.30 -4.56 17.55
CA GLY A 89 -0.96 -4.10 18.77
C GLY A 89 -0.97 -2.57 18.95
N ILE A 90 -0.61 -1.79 17.94
CA ILE A 90 -0.72 -0.32 17.96
C ILE A 90 -1.84 0.08 17.01
N LEU A 91 -2.77 0.89 17.51
CA LEU A 91 -3.91 1.41 16.75
C LEU A 91 -3.82 2.93 16.63
N SER A 92 -3.97 3.44 15.42
CA SER A 92 -4.07 4.87 15.15
C SER A 92 -5.48 5.24 14.73
N CYS A 93 -5.99 6.34 15.25
CA CYS A 93 -7.30 6.88 14.92
C CYS A 93 -7.23 8.37 14.56
N LEU A 94 -8.10 8.78 13.66
CA LEU A 94 -8.35 10.18 13.35
C LEU A 94 -9.63 10.61 14.06
N ALA A 95 -9.51 11.65 14.87
CA ALA A 95 -10.66 12.39 15.38
C ALA A 95 -10.75 13.76 14.71
N THR A 96 -11.96 14.21 14.42
CA THR A 96 -12.20 15.55 13.86
C THR A 96 -13.32 16.27 14.59
N GLN A 97 -13.27 17.60 14.67
CA GLN A 97 -14.35 18.42 15.23
C GLN A 97 -14.42 19.76 14.50
N VAL A 98 -15.63 20.18 14.14
CA VAL A 98 -15.85 21.46 13.46
C VAL A 98 -16.10 22.55 14.51
N ILE A 99 -15.25 23.57 14.54
CA ILE A 99 -15.35 24.71 15.46
C ILE A 99 -15.26 26.00 14.64
N GLY A 100 -16.31 26.81 14.66
CA GLY A 100 -16.31 28.11 13.97
C GLY A 100 -16.05 28.05 12.46
N GLY A 101 -16.42 26.93 11.80
CA GLY A 101 -16.18 26.70 10.38
C GLY A 101 -14.82 26.06 10.06
N THR A 102 -13.91 25.92 11.03
CA THR A 102 -12.63 25.22 10.88
C THR A 102 -12.74 23.79 11.38
N THR A 103 -12.24 22.83 10.61
CA THR A 103 -12.16 21.43 11.02
C THR A 103 -10.85 21.18 11.75
N TRP A 104 -10.94 20.91 13.04
CA TRP A 104 -9.82 20.55 13.88
C TRP A 104 -9.62 19.05 13.87
N CYS A 105 -8.38 18.60 13.73
CA CYS A 105 -8.07 17.18 13.55
C CYS A 105 -7.00 16.72 14.52
N TRP A 106 -7.17 15.50 15.02
CA TRP A 106 -6.25 14.86 15.96
C TRP A 106 -5.94 13.44 15.51
N LEU A 107 -4.66 13.12 15.44
CA LEU A 107 -4.16 11.76 15.40
C LEU A 107 -4.03 11.26 16.84
N ILE A 108 -4.73 10.17 17.16
CA ILE A 108 -4.73 9.55 18.48
C ILE A 108 -4.19 8.13 18.34
N ILE A 109 -3.17 7.80 19.13
CA ILE A 109 -2.42 6.55 19.01
C ILE A 109 -2.57 5.75 20.30
N PHE A 110 -2.88 4.47 20.17
CA PHE A 110 -3.17 3.55 21.26
C PHE A 110 -2.25 2.35 21.22
N GLU A 111 -1.89 1.87 22.41
CA GLU A 111 -1.38 0.53 22.58
C GLU A 111 -2.52 -0.39 23.04
N LEU A 112 -2.75 -1.46 22.29
CA LEU A 112 -3.81 -2.44 22.51
C LEU A 112 -3.37 -3.48 23.54
N LYS A 113 -3.41 -3.08 24.82
CA LYS A 113 -3.29 -3.98 25.97
C LYS A 113 -4.67 -4.33 26.53
N ASP A 114 -4.73 -5.13 27.59
CA ASP A 114 -6.00 -5.44 28.28
C ASP A 114 -6.66 -4.16 28.83
N ILE A 115 -5.86 -3.11 29.07
CA ILE A 115 -6.32 -1.73 29.29
C ILE A 115 -5.77 -0.89 28.14
N LEU A 116 -6.65 -0.16 27.45
CA LEU A 116 -6.24 0.78 26.41
C LEU A 116 -5.48 1.94 27.03
N GLU A 117 -4.19 2.01 26.72
CA GLU A 117 -3.35 3.14 27.06
C GLU A 117 -3.18 4.02 25.82
N TRP A 118 -3.62 5.28 25.91
CA TRP A 118 -3.31 6.25 24.88
C TRP A 118 -1.84 6.64 25.00
N VAL A 119 -1.15 6.67 23.87
CA VAL A 119 0.28 6.93 23.82
C VAL A 119 0.50 8.41 23.52
N VAL A 120 -0.11 8.91 22.44
CA VAL A 120 0.10 10.27 21.93
C VAL A 120 -1.16 10.82 21.28
N VAL A 121 -1.36 12.14 21.43
CA VAL A 121 -2.33 12.94 20.67
C VAL A 121 -1.56 14.04 19.94
N LYS A 122 -1.73 14.10 18.61
CA LYS A 122 -1.08 15.11 17.77
C LYS A 122 -2.10 15.83 16.89
N ARG A 123 -1.97 17.16 16.79
CA ARG A 123 -2.70 17.97 15.82
C ARG A 123 -2.19 17.68 14.41
N ILE A 124 -3.10 17.42 13.48
CA ILE A 124 -2.78 17.21 12.06
C ILE A 124 -3.70 18.06 11.18
N SER A 125 -3.30 18.31 9.93
CA SER A 125 -4.14 18.98 8.92
C SER A 125 -4.85 17.94 8.06
N LEU A 126 -6.12 18.19 7.73
CA LEU A 126 -6.90 17.37 6.80
C LEU A 126 -6.82 17.86 5.35
N GLU A 127 -6.10 18.95 5.09
CA GLU A 127 -5.92 19.50 3.73
C GLU A 127 -5.26 18.49 2.79
N HIS A 128 -4.54 17.51 3.36
CA HIS A 128 -3.78 16.51 2.63
C HIS A 128 -4.10 15.10 3.11
N GLN A 129 -4.02 14.14 2.19
CA GLN A 129 -4.15 12.73 2.53
C GLN A 129 -3.13 12.36 3.60
N THR A 130 -3.61 11.72 4.68
CA THR A 130 -2.79 11.21 5.78
C THR A 130 -2.87 9.69 5.79
N LEU A 131 -1.71 9.04 5.81
CA LEU A 131 -1.57 7.60 5.91
C LEU A 131 -0.69 7.27 7.11
N ILE A 132 -0.99 6.14 7.75
CA ILE A 132 -0.23 5.67 8.91
C ILE A 132 0.31 4.28 8.60
N ARG A 133 1.56 4.04 8.98
CA ARG A 133 2.17 2.72 9.09
C ARG A 133 2.88 2.64 10.42
N ASN A 134 2.88 1.47 11.06
CA ASN A 134 3.60 1.27 12.30
C ASN A 134 4.07 -0.17 12.44
N ASN A 135 5.15 -0.35 13.20
CA ASN A 135 5.47 -1.61 13.83
C ASN A 135 5.21 -1.47 15.35
N LYS A 136 5.86 -2.29 16.17
CA LYS A 136 5.74 -2.26 17.64
C LYS A 136 6.50 -1.10 18.32
N GLU A 137 7.50 -0.52 17.64
CA GLU A 137 8.45 0.45 18.22
C GLU A 137 8.28 1.85 17.63
N TYR A 138 7.90 1.93 16.36
CA TYR A 138 7.81 3.16 15.59
C TYR A 138 6.49 3.27 14.84
N LEU A 139 6.02 4.49 14.71
CA LEU A 139 4.89 4.87 13.86
C LEU A 139 5.33 5.94 12.87
N PHE A 140 4.87 5.83 11.64
CA PHE A 140 5.15 6.75 10.55
C PHE A 140 3.86 7.42 10.12
N CYS A 141 3.84 8.74 10.22
CA CYS A 141 2.79 9.60 9.69
C CYS A 141 3.23 10.12 8.32
N ILE A 142 2.47 9.78 7.29
CA ILE A 142 2.79 10.05 5.90
C ILE A 142 1.75 11.03 5.36
N THR A 143 2.17 12.23 4.93
CA THR A 143 1.28 13.29 4.48
C THR A 143 1.74 13.90 3.17
N LYS A 144 0.82 14.12 2.22
CA LYS A 144 1.13 14.81 0.96
C LYS A 144 1.00 16.32 1.11
N SER A 145 1.80 16.92 1.99
CA SER A 145 1.63 18.31 2.45
C SER A 145 2.82 19.22 2.21
N HIS A 146 3.95 18.70 1.70
CA HIS A 146 5.14 19.52 1.49
C HIS A 146 5.03 20.28 0.17
N GLN A 147 4.74 21.59 0.24
CA GLN A 147 4.52 22.42 -0.94
C GLN A 147 5.83 22.81 -1.62
N MET A 148 5.89 22.64 -2.94
CA MET A 148 6.99 23.08 -3.79
C MET A 148 6.72 24.49 -4.36
N ILE A 149 7.78 25.09 -4.94
CA ILE A 149 7.72 26.42 -5.56
C ILE A 149 6.72 26.45 -6.73
N ASP A 150 6.56 25.33 -7.45
CA ASP A 150 5.62 25.18 -8.55
C ASP A 150 4.16 24.97 -8.11
N GLY A 151 3.90 24.95 -6.80
CA GLY A 151 2.58 24.71 -6.21
C GLY A 151 2.19 23.23 -6.10
N SER A 152 3.05 22.30 -6.55
CA SER A 152 2.84 20.87 -6.33
C SER A 152 3.13 20.48 -4.87
N TYR A 153 2.63 19.30 -4.46
CA TYR A 153 2.84 18.77 -3.12
C TYR A 153 3.60 17.44 -3.17
N ARG A 154 4.64 17.33 -2.33
CA ARG A 154 5.42 16.11 -2.11
C ARG A 154 4.98 15.38 -0.84
N TRP A 155 5.27 14.09 -0.81
CA TRP A 155 5.05 13.25 0.36
C TRP A 155 6.11 13.54 1.42
N GLY A 156 5.65 13.83 2.63
CA GLY A 156 6.46 13.94 3.84
C GLY A 156 6.19 12.76 4.76
N ILE A 157 7.25 12.22 5.37
CA ILE A 157 7.18 11.12 6.33
C ILE A 157 7.78 11.60 7.64
N GLN A 158 7.00 11.53 8.72
CA GLN A 158 7.43 11.86 10.06
C GLN A 158 7.32 10.64 10.97
N GLN A 159 8.36 10.39 11.75
CA GLN A 159 8.43 9.27 12.68
C GLN A 159 7.95 9.67 14.07
N LEU A 160 7.31 8.75 14.76
CA LEU A 160 7.06 8.75 16.20
C LEU A 160 7.76 7.53 16.80
N ASP A 161 8.61 7.77 17.76
CA ASP A 161 9.13 6.73 18.65
C ASP A 161 8.09 6.45 19.74
N LEU A 162 7.61 5.20 19.82
CA LEU A 162 6.51 4.83 20.70
C LEU A 162 6.95 4.65 22.16
N GLU A 163 8.24 4.36 22.39
CA GLU A 163 8.81 4.22 23.73
C GLU A 163 8.96 5.58 24.41
N THR A 164 9.64 6.51 23.73
CA THR A 164 9.88 7.88 24.20
C THR A 164 8.67 8.80 24.01
N ARG A 165 7.72 8.38 23.16
CA ARG A 165 6.51 9.13 22.77
C ARG A 165 6.84 10.47 22.11
N GLN A 166 7.99 10.56 21.45
CA GLN A 166 8.46 11.77 20.79
C GLN A 166 8.41 11.66 19.27
N TRP A 167 7.88 12.70 18.64
CA TRP A 167 7.94 12.84 17.19
C TRP A 167 9.34 13.32 16.78
N SER A 168 9.82 12.82 15.64
CA SER A 168 11.03 13.34 15.01
C SER A 168 10.84 14.82 14.67
N SER A 169 11.87 15.63 14.90
CA SER A 169 11.92 17.01 14.42
C SER A 169 12.15 17.08 12.91
N GLU A 170 12.85 16.08 12.37
CA GLU A 170 13.16 15.93 10.94
C GLU A 170 12.00 15.23 10.21
N LEU A 171 11.73 15.71 9.00
CA LEU A 171 10.74 15.15 8.07
C LEU A 171 11.51 14.59 6.86
N ILE A 172 11.29 13.33 6.51
CA ILE A 172 11.80 12.79 5.25
C ILE A 172 10.85 13.25 4.14
N ILE A 173 11.38 14.02 3.18
CA ILE A 173 10.62 14.49 2.03
C ILE A 173 10.97 13.63 0.82
N LEU A 174 9.95 13.07 0.18
CA LEU A 174 10.11 12.27 -1.03
C LEU A 174 10.08 13.16 -2.26
N TRP A 175 11.22 13.74 -2.61
CA TRP A 175 11.34 14.72 -3.70
C TRP A 175 11.01 14.15 -5.07
N ASP A 176 11.45 12.92 -5.32
CA ASP A 176 11.36 12.28 -6.64
C ASP A 176 10.05 11.51 -6.84
N PHE A 177 9.24 11.32 -5.79
CA PHE A 177 8.07 10.43 -5.82
C PHE A 177 6.80 11.14 -6.26
N VAL A 178 6.26 10.65 -7.37
CA VAL A 178 4.93 11.04 -7.91
C VAL A 178 3.88 10.00 -7.48
N GLY A 179 2.59 10.30 -7.63
CA GLY A 179 1.48 9.49 -7.12
C GLY A 179 0.68 10.21 -6.03
N SER A 180 -0.65 10.07 -6.07
CA SER A 180 -1.60 10.75 -5.20
C SER A 180 -2.57 9.83 -4.48
N LYS A 181 -2.63 8.55 -4.85
CA LYS A 181 -3.60 7.55 -4.38
C LYS A 181 -2.86 6.32 -3.88
N ALA A 182 -2.64 6.27 -2.57
CA ALA A 182 -2.06 5.10 -1.92
C ALA A 182 -2.84 3.80 -2.23
N GLY A 183 -2.09 2.74 -2.51
CA GLY A 183 -2.62 1.45 -2.96
C GLY A 183 -2.96 1.38 -4.45
N LYS A 184 -2.76 2.47 -5.21
CA LYS A 184 -2.95 2.51 -6.67
C LYS A 184 -1.71 3.00 -7.41
N ASP A 185 -1.29 4.21 -7.12
CA ASP A 185 -0.15 4.84 -7.80
C ASP A 185 1.11 4.91 -6.90
N ILE A 186 0.91 4.85 -5.59
CA ILE A 186 1.97 4.83 -4.59
C ILE A 186 1.64 3.82 -3.49
N CYS A 187 2.66 3.20 -2.90
CA CYS A 187 2.53 2.24 -1.82
C CYS A 187 3.56 2.56 -0.74
N PHE A 188 3.13 2.45 0.52
CA PHE A 188 3.97 2.58 1.70
C PHE A 188 3.77 1.35 2.57
N GLU A 189 4.84 0.70 2.99
CA GLU A 189 4.74 -0.48 3.85
C GLU A 189 5.96 -0.64 4.76
N ILE A 190 5.77 -1.29 5.90
CA ILE A 190 6.88 -1.69 6.78
C ILE A 190 7.04 -3.20 6.71
N ILE A 191 8.21 -3.66 6.28
CA ILE A 191 8.54 -5.08 6.16
C ILE A 191 9.92 -5.30 6.77
N ASP A 192 10.05 -6.25 7.70
CA ASP A 192 11.30 -6.62 8.38
C ASP A 192 12.14 -5.42 8.87
N ASP A 193 11.52 -4.49 9.60
CA ASP A 193 12.18 -3.30 10.16
C ASP A 193 12.75 -2.32 9.12
N TYR A 194 12.31 -2.42 7.87
CA TYR A 194 12.50 -1.39 6.85
C TYR A 194 11.17 -0.76 6.48
N PHE A 195 11.19 0.57 6.31
CA PHE A 195 10.11 1.30 5.67
C PHE A 195 10.36 1.33 4.18
N TYR A 196 9.36 0.99 3.38
CA TYR A 196 9.40 0.98 1.92
C TYR A 196 8.42 2.00 1.34
N CYS A 197 8.84 2.64 0.25
CA CYS A 197 7.98 3.43 -0.61
C CYS A 197 8.18 3.00 -2.05
N VAL A 198 7.09 2.76 -2.77
CA VAL A 198 7.10 2.47 -4.20
C VAL A 198 6.05 3.32 -4.90
N SER A 199 6.39 3.93 -6.01
CA SER A 199 5.46 4.58 -6.93
C SER A 199 5.56 3.94 -8.30
N ASN A 200 4.43 3.82 -9.00
CA ASN A 200 4.36 3.40 -10.40
C ASN A 200 4.20 4.60 -11.35
N GLU A 201 4.35 5.82 -10.83
CA GLU A 201 4.37 7.07 -11.58
C GLU A 201 5.77 7.70 -11.53
N SER A 202 6.13 8.43 -12.58
CA SER A 202 7.40 9.17 -12.64
C SER A 202 7.15 10.60 -13.11
N GLU A 203 7.89 11.57 -12.55
CA GLU A 203 7.89 12.94 -13.05
C GLU A 203 8.53 12.97 -14.44
N THR A 204 7.78 13.43 -15.45
CA THR A 204 8.23 13.45 -16.85
C THR A 204 9.48 14.33 -17.01
N PRO A 205 10.55 13.85 -17.65
CA PRO A 205 11.61 14.73 -18.13
C PRO A 205 11.03 15.71 -19.17
N ILE A 206 11.51 16.96 -19.11
CA ILE A 206 11.03 18.09 -19.93
C ILE A 206 11.29 17.89 -21.44
N ASP A 207 12.13 16.92 -21.83
CA ASP A 207 12.42 16.62 -23.23
C ASP A 207 11.42 15.63 -23.86
N GLN A 208 10.75 16.08 -24.92
CA GLN A 208 9.76 15.28 -25.65
C GLN A 208 10.36 14.04 -26.34
N GLU A 209 11.66 14.03 -26.64
CA GLU A 209 12.37 12.85 -27.17
C GLU A 209 12.75 11.84 -26.05
N LEU A 210 12.85 12.29 -24.80
CA LEU A 210 13.05 11.45 -23.61
C LEU A 210 11.74 10.90 -23.02
N LYS A 211 10.56 11.27 -23.56
CA LYS A 211 9.27 10.64 -23.21
C LYS A 211 9.28 9.13 -23.42
N LEU A 212 10.12 8.64 -24.33
CA LEU A 212 10.34 7.22 -24.58
C LEU A 212 11.18 6.53 -23.51
N ARG A 213 11.71 7.25 -22.49
CA ARG A 213 12.80 6.79 -21.60
C ARG A 213 12.55 7.09 -20.11
N SER A 214 11.54 6.51 -19.47
CA SER A 214 11.30 6.73 -18.04
C SER A 214 11.00 5.44 -17.28
N ARG A 215 11.72 5.22 -16.17
CA ARG A 215 11.59 4.07 -15.26
C ARG A 215 10.16 4.01 -14.70
N PHE A 216 9.46 2.89 -14.82
CA PHE A 216 8.05 2.81 -14.41
C PHE A 216 7.87 2.80 -12.89
N TYR A 217 8.78 2.13 -12.17
CA TYR A 217 8.77 2.14 -10.71
C TYR A 217 9.86 3.01 -10.15
N GLN A 218 9.47 3.87 -9.22
CA GLN A 218 10.37 4.52 -8.28
C GLN A 218 10.25 3.81 -6.95
N ALA A 219 11.37 3.47 -6.33
CA ALA A 219 11.35 2.82 -5.03
C ALA A 219 12.47 3.33 -4.13
N LEU A 220 12.22 3.21 -2.83
CA LEU A 220 13.03 3.71 -1.75
C LEU A 220 12.80 2.81 -0.54
N ARG A 221 13.84 2.59 0.25
CA ARG A 221 13.67 2.12 1.64
C ARG A 221 14.59 2.85 2.61
N PHE A 222 14.29 2.75 3.90
CA PHE A 222 15.22 3.11 4.97
C PHE A 222 14.93 2.25 6.22
N PRO A 223 15.93 1.98 7.07
CA PRO A 223 15.72 1.29 8.35
C PRO A 223 14.77 2.10 9.24
N VAL A 224 13.82 1.43 9.90
CA VAL A 224 12.80 2.13 10.71
C VAL A 224 13.40 2.86 11.92
N ASP A 225 14.51 2.39 12.47
CA ASP A 225 15.21 3.02 13.60
C ASP A 225 16.10 4.21 13.19
N GLN A 226 16.35 4.37 11.89
CA GLN A 226 17.22 5.41 11.32
C GLN A 226 16.48 6.24 10.26
N ALA A 227 15.25 6.65 10.57
CA ALA A 227 14.39 7.38 9.65
C ALA A 227 14.92 8.81 9.38
N LYS A 228 15.86 8.91 8.45
CA LYS A 228 16.46 10.16 7.96
C LYS A 228 16.65 10.10 6.46
N HIS A 229 16.73 11.27 5.83
CA HIS A 229 16.89 11.35 4.38
C HIS A 229 18.22 10.73 3.91
N GLU A 230 19.27 10.76 4.73
CA GLU A 230 20.59 10.20 4.41
C GLU A 230 20.62 8.67 4.46
N ALA A 231 19.72 8.04 5.21
CA ALA A 231 19.58 6.59 5.33
C ALA A 231 18.71 5.98 4.22
N CYS A 232 18.19 6.82 3.31
CA CYS A 232 17.38 6.41 2.18
C CYS A 232 18.22 5.64 1.14
N GLU A 233 17.89 4.38 0.94
CA GLU A 233 18.47 3.51 -0.10
C GLU A 233 17.53 3.46 -1.31
N LYS A 234 18.10 3.57 -2.52
CA LYS A 234 17.39 3.32 -3.78
C LYS A 234 17.78 1.94 -4.32
N PRO A 235 16.90 1.26 -5.07
CA PRO A 235 17.22 0.00 -5.73
C PRO A 235 18.43 0.12 -6.66
N SER A 236 19.11 -0.99 -6.88
CA SER A 236 20.23 -1.09 -7.82
C SER A 236 19.79 -0.60 -9.21
N THR A 237 20.62 0.23 -9.83
CA THR A 237 20.31 0.99 -11.07
C THR A 237 20.05 0.14 -12.32
N GLY A 238 20.16 -1.20 -12.22
CA GLY A 238 20.15 -2.14 -13.34
C GLY A 238 18.78 -2.62 -13.83
N HIS A 239 17.66 -2.33 -13.14
CA HIS A 239 16.37 -2.94 -13.50
C HIS A 239 15.22 -1.92 -13.56
N PRO A 240 15.27 -0.92 -14.45
CA PRO A 240 14.07 -0.17 -14.75
C PRO A 240 13.08 -1.12 -15.43
N TRP A 241 11.90 -1.31 -14.84
CA TRP A 241 10.75 -1.90 -15.55
C TRP A 241 10.14 -0.83 -16.45
N TRP A 242 9.83 -1.21 -17.69
CA TRP A 242 9.25 -0.34 -18.69
C TRP A 242 7.90 -0.91 -19.08
N ARG A 243 6.89 -0.06 -19.11
CA ARG A 243 5.65 -0.35 -19.83
C ARG A 243 5.77 0.35 -21.18
N HIS A 244 5.81 -0.42 -22.25
CA HIS A 244 5.84 0.14 -23.60
C HIS A 244 4.42 0.51 -24.04
N ASP A 245 4.28 1.58 -24.84
CA ASP A 245 2.99 2.00 -25.40
C ASP A 245 2.35 0.92 -26.30
N SER A 246 3.15 -0.04 -26.78
CA SER A 246 2.66 -1.20 -27.54
C SER A 246 1.98 -2.27 -26.67
N GLU A 247 1.95 -2.12 -25.36
CA GLU A 247 1.29 -3.10 -24.48
C GLU A 247 -0.21 -2.87 -24.37
N GLY A 248 -0.72 -1.88 -25.10
CA GLY A 248 -2.14 -1.55 -25.18
C GLY A 248 -2.56 -0.53 -24.14
N THR A 249 -3.86 -0.34 -23.99
CA THR A 249 -4.43 0.59 -23.02
C THR A 249 -4.67 -0.09 -21.67
N ILE A 250 -4.70 0.71 -20.60
CA ILE A 250 -5.05 0.24 -19.25
C ILE A 250 -6.30 0.96 -18.75
N ASP A 251 -7.13 0.24 -18.01
CA ASP A 251 -8.15 0.85 -17.17
C ASP A 251 -7.59 1.10 -15.77
N VAL A 252 -7.13 2.33 -15.55
CA VAL A 252 -6.52 2.79 -14.29
C VAL A 252 -7.42 2.62 -13.06
N ARG A 253 -8.72 2.39 -13.23
CA ARG A 253 -9.63 2.14 -12.12
C ARG A 253 -9.35 0.81 -11.42
N TRP A 254 -8.87 -0.17 -12.19
CA TRP A 254 -8.48 -1.52 -11.72
C TRP A 254 -7.06 -1.59 -11.18
N THR A 255 -6.27 -0.52 -11.34
CA THR A 255 -4.89 -0.51 -10.86
C THR A 255 -4.84 -0.64 -9.35
N CYS A 256 -4.05 -1.61 -8.89
CA CYS A 256 -3.68 -1.79 -7.49
C CYS A 256 -2.18 -1.98 -7.38
N LEU A 257 -1.55 -1.30 -6.44
CA LEU A 257 -0.12 -1.36 -6.18
C LEU A 257 0.11 -1.72 -4.71
N GLN A 258 0.81 -2.82 -4.49
CA GLN A 258 1.16 -3.30 -3.16
C GLN A 258 2.59 -3.83 -3.11
N LEU A 259 3.14 -3.88 -1.90
CA LEU A 259 4.39 -4.57 -1.60
C LEU A 259 4.06 -5.89 -0.92
N SER A 260 4.83 -6.93 -1.25
CA SER A 260 4.70 -8.24 -0.62
C SER A 260 6.05 -8.84 -0.31
N LYS A 261 6.11 -9.65 0.73
CA LYS A 261 7.27 -10.49 1.05
C LYS A 261 6.94 -11.92 0.68
N ASP A 262 7.78 -12.55 -0.13
CA ASP A 262 7.64 -13.97 -0.42
C ASP A 262 7.90 -14.79 0.85
N GLU A 263 6.96 -15.67 1.19
CA GLU A 263 7.05 -16.45 2.43
C GLU A 263 8.13 -17.55 2.37
N ASN A 264 8.62 -17.94 1.18
CA ASN A 264 9.64 -18.97 1.02
C ASN A 264 11.06 -18.38 1.00
N THR A 265 11.29 -17.35 0.19
CA THR A 265 12.60 -16.74 -0.01
C THR A 265 12.85 -15.55 0.92
N GLY A 266 11.78 -14.90 1.39
CA GLY A 266 11.87 -13.65 2.13
C GLY A 266 12.12 -12.43 1.25
N ASP A 267 12.15 -12.59 -0.07
CA ASP A 267 12.35 -11.49 -1.01
C ASP A 267 11.14 -10.55 -1.04
N ILE A 268 11.42 -9.28 -1.27
CA ILE A 268 10.38 -8.25 -1.39
C ILE A 268 10.01 -8.10 -2.86
N TYR A 269 8.71 -8.07 -3.15
CA TYR A 269 8.16 -7.88 -4.48
C TYR A 269 7.24 -6.68 -4.52
N ILE A 270 7.38 -5.88 -5.59
CA ILE A 270 6.32 -5.00 -6.07
C ILE A 270 5.28 -5.90 -6.74
N VAL A 271 4.02 -5.72 -6.38
CA VAL A 271 2.89 -6.45 -6.97
C VAL A 271 1.91 -5.42 -7.50
N GLU A 272 1.71 -5.42 -8.81
CA GLU A 272 0.80 -4.50 -9.48
C GLU A 272 -0.25 -5.27 -10.28
N ILE A 273 -1.52 -4.96 -10.03
CA ILE A 273 -2.64 -5.49 -10.79
C ILE A 273 -3.07 -4.43 -11.80
N ARG A 274 -3.36 -4.85 -13.03
CA ARG A 274 -3.93 -3.99 -14.08
C ARG A 274 -5.02 -4.71 -14.84
N GLN A 275 -5.97 -3.94 -15.36
CA GLN A 275 -6.82 -4.36 -16.47
C GLN A 275 -6.28 -3.73 -17.74
N GLU A 276 -5.94 -4.54 -18.73
CA GLU A 276 -5.28 -4.11 -19.96
C GLU A 276 -5.96 -4.68 -21.22
N TRP A 277 -5.73 -4.03 -22.37
CA TRP A 277 -6.14 -4.53 -23.70
C TRP A 277 -4.89 -4.83 -24.52
N PRO A 278 -4.30 -6.03 -24.38
CA PRO A 278 -3.07 -6.39 -25.08
C PRO A 278 -3.25 -6.33 -26.61
N LEU A 279 -2.22 -5.86 -27.32
CA LEU A 279 -2.23 -5.88 -28.79
C LEU A 279 -2.39 -7.32 -29.30
N GLY A 280 -3.31 -7.52 -30.26
CA GLY A 280 -3.57 -8.82 -30.87
C GLY A 280 -4.55 -9.72 -30.10
N VAL A 281 -5.01 -9.29 -28.92
CA VAL A 281 -6.09 -9.95 -28.19
C VAL A 281 -7.38 -9.15 -28.39
N SER A 282 -8.44 -9.80 -28.86
CA SER A 282 -9.78 -9.21 -28.88
C SER A 282 -10.36 -9.25 -27.47
N GLY A 283 -9.88 -8.36 -26.60
CA GLY A 283 -10.49 -8.17 -25.30
C GLY A 283 -9.62 -7.55 -24.22
N SER A 284 -10.26 -7.27 -23.09
CA SER A 284 -9.55 -6.89 -21.88
C SER A 284 -9.13 -8.14 -21.09
N GLN A 285 -8.05 -8.00 -20.34
CA GLN A 285 -7.49 -9.03 -19.48
C GLN A 285 -7.00 -8.40 -18.19
N ARG A 286 -7.22 -9.09 -17.06
CA ARG A 286 -6.60 -8.74 -15.80
C ARG A 286 -5.23 -9.41 -15.70
N THR A 287 -4.20 -8.63 -15.42
CA THR A 287 -2.83 -9.14 -15.29
C THR A 287 -2.22 -8.63 -13.99
N CYS A 288 -1.63 -9.53 -13.22
CA CYS A 288 -0.80 -9.21 -12.08
C CYS A 288 0.67 -9.31 -12.48
N TYR A 289 1.42 -8.26 -12.20
CA TYR A 289 2.86 -8.17 -12.39
C TYR A 289 3.56 -8.24 -11.05
N LYS A 290 4.63 -9.02 -10.99
CA LYS A 290 5.51 -9.12 -9.83
C LYS A 290 6.92 -8.71 -10.23
N LYS A 291 7.54 -7.86 -9.42
CA LYS A 291 8.95 -7.52 -9.60
C LYS A 291 9.66 -7.56 -8.28
N ARG A 292 10.69 -8.41 -8.20
CA ARG A 292 11.59 -8.44 -7.06
C ARG A 292 12.28 -7.09 -6.89
N LEU A 293 12.27 -6.59 -5.67
CA LEU A 293 12.87 -5.33 -5.28
C LEU A 293 14.25 -5.61 -4.67
N GLU A 294 15.28 -5.31 -5.45
CA GLU A 294 16.67 -5.52 -5.06
C GLU A 294 17.32 -4.19 -4.70
N PHE A 295 17.93 -4.14 -3.52
CA PHE A 295 18.73 -3.01 -3.07
C PHE A 295 20.18 -3.46 -3.00
N ASP A 296 21.09 -2.58 -3.41
CA ASP A 296 22.52 -2.75 -3.21
C ASP A 296 22.79 -2.73 -1.71
N GLN A 297 22.63 -3.88 -1.04
CA GLN A 297 23.41 -4.10 0.17
C GLN A 297 24.86 -3.97 -0.29
N ALA A 298 25.64 -3.15 0.41
CA ALA A 298 27.07 -3.04 0.18
C ALA A 298 27.66 -4.47 0.18
N ARG A 299 27.79 -5.06 -1.02
CA ARG A 299 28.51 -6.29 -1.25
C ARG A 299 29.96 -5.89 -1.04
N GLU A 300 30.43 -5.96 0.20
CA GLU A 300 31.86 -6.06 0.44
C GLU A 300 32.34 -7.29 -0.36
N GLY A 301 33.02 -7.04 -1.47
CA GLY A 301 33.72 -8.06 -2.25
C GLY A 301 33.01 -8.60 -3.49
N SER A 302 32.31 -7.78 -4.27
CA SER A 302 32.03 -8.14 -5.67
C SER A 302 32.58 -7.09 -6.61
N GLU A 303 33.56 -7.51 -7.41
CA GLU A 303 34.22 -6.74 -8.45
C GLU A 303 33.18 -5.94 -9.26
N VAL A 304 33.42 -4.64 -9.38
CA VAL A 304 32.72 -3.76 -10.31
C VAL A 304 32.73 -4.45 -11.67
N PRO A 305 31.58 -4.78 -12.28
CA PRO A 305 31.58 -5.22 -13.66
C PRO A 305 32.13 -4.06 -14.48
N HIS A 306 33.34 -4.22 -15.00
CA HIS A 306 33.89 -3.32 -15.99
C HIS A 306 32.95 -3.36 -17.19
N LEU A 307 32.09 -2.35 -17.31
CA LEU A 307 31.39 -2.09 -18.57
C LEU A 307 32.46 -1.99 -19.65
N PRO A 308 32.40 -2.80 -20.73
CA PRO A 308 33.33 -2.62 -21.83
C PRO A 308 33.08 -1.23 -22.39
N MET A 309 34.12 -0.40 -22.46
CA MET A 309 34.07 0.81 -23.27
C MET A 309 33.65 0.40 -24.69
N PRO A 310 32.69 1.11 -25.32
CA PRO A 310 32.31 0.81 -26.69
C PRO A 310 33.55 0.98 -27.59
N PRO A 311 33.75 0.08 -28.58
CA PRO A 311 34.83 0.25 -29.53
C PRO A 311 34.63 1.57 -30.26
N VAL A 312 35.70 2.36 -30.36
CA VAL A 312 35.71 3.61 -31.14
C VAL A 312 35.56 3.23 -32.62
N SER A 313 34.31 3.15 -33.08
CA SER A 313 33.99 2.97 -34.48
C SER A 313 34.01 4.33 -35.17
N HIS A 314 35.04 4.54 -36.00
CA HIS A 314 35.12 5.67 -36.93
C HIS A 314 34.13 5.49 -38.08
N THR A 315 32.83 5.65 -37.83
CA THR A 315 31.81 5.75 -38.89
C THR A 315 30.60 6.50 -38.34
N ASN A 316 30.29 7.64 -38.97
CA ASN A 316 29.11 8.46 -38.72
C ASN A 316 27.82 7.72 -39.13
N SER A 317 27.34 6.83 -38.28
CA SER A 317 25.94 6.41 -38.25
C SER A 317 25.41 6.58 -36.83
N PRO A 318 24.22 7.16 -36.63
CA PRO A 318 23.60 7.20 -35.32
C PRO A 318 23.19 5.76 -34.98
N ILE A 319 24.09 5.06 -34.28
CA ILE A 319 23.79 3.78 -33.65
C ILE A 319 22.90 4.14 -32.46
N ASP A 320 21.59 3.99 -32.65
CA ASP A 320 20.64 3.91 -31.54
C ASP A 320 21.11 2.71 -30.69
N PRO A 321 21.47 2.88 -29.41
CA PRO A 321 21.82 1.73 -28.60
C PRO A 321 20.60 0.79 -28.56
N GLU A 322 20.76 -0.45 -29.03
CA GLU A 322 19.80 -1.52 -28.83
C GLU A 322 19.49 -1.58 -27.32
N TRP A 323 18.32 -1.08 -26.95
CA TRP A 323 17.83 -1.20 -25.58
C TRP A 323 17.44 -2.66 -25.37
N GLU A 324 18.14 -3.35 -24.47
CA GLU A 324 17.70 -4.66 -23.99
C GLU A 324 16.37 -4.48 -23.25
N PHE A 325 15.28 -4.86 -23.90
CA PHE A 325 13.97 -4.92 -23.29
C PHE A 325 13.97 -6.08 -22.29
N GLU A 326 13.50 -5.84 -21.07
CA GLU A 326 13.28 -6.94 -20.13
C GLU A 326 12.10 -7.78 -20.65
N GLU A 327 12.40 -8.98 -21.12
CA GLU A 327 11.38 -9.93 -21.55
C GLU A 327 10.57 -10.35 -20.32
N ARG A 328 9.25 -10.15 -20.37
CA ARG A 328 8.39 -10.54 -19.26
C ARG A 328 8.41 -12.05 -19.09
N HIS A 329 9.05 -12.51 -18.03
CA HIS A 329 9.01 -13.92 -17.68
C HIS A 329 7.62 -14.30 -17.18
N ARG A 330 7.13 -15.47 -17.61
CA ARG A 330 5.83 -16.02 -17.19
C ARG A 330 5.74 -16.22 -15.67
N GLU A 331 6.86 -16.35 -14.98
CA GLU A 331 6.91 -16.48 -13.52
C GLU A 331 6.62 -15.17 -12.79
N ASP A 332 6.88 -14.03 -13.42
CA ASP A 332 6.65 -12.69 -12.89
C ASP A 332 5.29 -12.10 -13.32
N THR A 333 4.52 -12.85 -14.10
CA THR A 333 3.24 -12.40 -14.64
C THR A 333 2.15 -13.44 -14.43
N HIS A 334 1.08 -13.07 -13.74
CA HIS A 334 -0.10 -13.93 -13.57
C HIS A 334 -1.30 -13.34 -14.30
N VAL A 335 -1.76 -14.05 -15.32
CA VAL A 335 -2.95 -13.72 -16.09
C VAL A 335 -4.18 -14.24 -15.36
N GLY A 336 -5.10 -13.33 -15.06
CA GLY A 336 -6.42 -13.64 -14.51
C GLY A 336 -7.47 -13.61 -15.60
N ASP A 337 -8.64 -13.09 -15.22
CA ASP A 337 -9.83 -13.14 -16.05
C ASP A 337 -9.68 -12.37 -17.37
N ASN A 338 -10.27 -12.91 -18.44
CA ASN A 338 -10.24 -12.35 -19.78
C ASN A 338 -11.60 -12.53 -20.49
N GLN A 339 -11.71 -12.03 -21.74
CA GLN A 339 -12.97 -12.11 -22.48
C GLN A 339 -13.41 -13.52 -22.91
N SER A 340 -12.58 -14.54 -22.73
CA SER A 340 -12.94 -15.94 -22.98
C SER A 340 -13.57 -16.64 -21.77
N ASP A 341 -13.63 -15.98 -20.61
CA ASP A 341 -14.30 -16.52 -19.44
C ASP A 341 -15.83 -16.46 -19.58
N ASP A 342 -16.51 -17.49 -19.07
CA ASP A 342 -17.97 -17.61 -19.11
C ASP A 342 -18.69 -16.45 -18.39
N THR A 343 -18.02 -15.75 -17.48
CA THR A 343 -18.59 -14.61 -16.73
C THR A 343 -17.53 -13.56 -16.44
N ILE A 344 -17.80 -12.34 -16.93
CA ILE A 344 -16.96 -11.15 -16.74
C ILE A 344 -17.67 -10.21 -15.79
N TYR A 345 -17.02 -9.85 -14.69
CA TYR A 345 -17.56 -8.91 -13.70
C TYR A 345 -17.04 -7.50 -13.94
N THR A 346 -17.91 -6.53 -13.75
CA THR A 346 -17.59 -5.10 -13.68
C THR A 346 -17.14 -4.72 -12.26
N LEU A 347 -16.44 -3.59 -12.13
CA LEU A 347 -16.04 -3.08 -10.80
C LEU A 347 -17.22 -2.86 -9.85
N SER A 348 -18.41 -2.55 -10.36
CA SER A 348 -19.63 -2.40 -9.54
C SER A 348 -20.12 -3.72 -8.95
N GLU A 349 -19.80 -4.84 -9.59
CA GLU A 349 -20.19 -6.19 -9.15
C GLU A 349 -19.14 -6.80 -8.22
N LEU A 350 -17.99 -6.13 -8.04
CA LEU A 350 -16.82 -6.58 -7.27
C LEU A 350 -16.60 -5.70 -6.01
N PRO A 351 -17.37 -5.90 -4.93
CA PRO A 351 -17.15 -5.21 -3.66
C PRO A 351 -15.74 -5.42 -3.08
N LEU A 352 -15.08 -6.54 -3.44
CA LEU A 352 -13.67 -6.78 -3.16
C LEU A 352 -13.02 -7.33 -4.42
N HIS A 353 -11.90 -6.73 -4.81
CA HIS A 353 -10.99 -7.28 -5.83
C HIS A 353 -9.56 -7.12 -5.33
N THR A 354 -8.86 -8.22 -5.12
CA THR A 354 -7.48 -8.20 -4.62
C THR A 354 -6.67 -9.34 -5.21
N TYR A 355 -5.37 -9.33 -4.95
CA TYR A 355 -4.47 -10.40 -5.32
C TYR A 355 -3.73 -10.87 -4.07
N ASN A 356 -3.74 -12.18 -3.86
CA ASN A 356 -2.99 -12.82 -2.79
C ASN A 356 -1.64 -13.31 -3.34
N PRO A 357 -0.55 -12.56 -3.14
CA PRO A 357 0.77 -12.90 -3.68
C PRO A 357 1.39 -14.13 -3.04
N SER A 358 0.93 -14.57 -1.87
CA SER A 358 1.40 -15.81 -1.27
C SER A 358 0.82 -17.05 -1.97
N CYS A 359 -0.31 -16.90 -2.67
CA CYS A 359 -1.03 -18.01 -3.32
C CYS A 359 -1.13 -17.83 -4.84
N ASP A 360 -0.54 -16.76 -5.36
CA ASP A 360 -0.55 -16.38 -6.78
C ASP A 360 -1.95 -16.34 -7.38
N THR A 361 -2.93 -15.87 -6.61
CA THR A 361 -4.35 -16.00 -6.96
C THR A 361 -5.07 -14.66 -6.78
N PHE A 362 -5.93 -14.33 -7.75
CA PHE A 362 -6.91 -13.26 -7.59
C PHE A 362 -7.98 -13.72 -6.61
N VAL A 363 -8.39 -12.83 -5.71
CA VAL A 363 -9.43 -13.12 -4.72
C VAL A 363 -10.48 -12.04 -4.86
N ASP A 364 -11.64 -12.44 -5.34
CA ASP A 364 -12.74 -11.54 -5.63
C ASP A 364 -13.96 -11.93 -4.81
N LEU A 365 -14.64 -10.91 -4.27
CA LEU A 365 -15.99 -11.08 -3.76
C LEU A 365 -16.91 -10.49 -4.82
N VAL A 366 -17.79 -11.32 -5.39
CA VAL A 366 -18.70 -10.92 -6.47
C VAL A 366 -20.15 -10.92 -6.00
N TYR A 367 -20.96 -10.02 -6.55
CA TYR A 367 -22.41 -10.12 -6.50
C TYR A 367 -22.90 -11.09 -7.59
N GLU A 368 -23.63 -12.14 -7.19
CA GLU A 368 -24.16 -13.12 -8.13
C GLU A 368 -25.71 -13.07 -8.13
N GLU A 369 -26.29 -12.47 -9.17
CA GLU A 369 -27.74 -12.24 -9.24
C GLU A 369 -28.56 -13.54 -9.44
N ASN A 370 -27.93 -14.62 -9.92
CA ASN A 370 -28.60 -15.86 -10.32
C ASN A 370 -28.41 -17.05 -9.34
N SER A 371 -27.73 -16.86 -8.21
CA SER A 371 -27.50 -17.93 -7.24
C SER A 371 -28.71 -18.08 -6.30
N THR A 372 -29.21 -19.31 -6.16
CA THR A 372 -30.45 -19.62 -5.40
C THR A 372 -30.29 -19.58 -3.87
N GLY A 373 -29.27 -18.92 -3.33
CA GLY A 373 -29.03 -18.90 -1.88
C GLY A 373 -28.14 -17.79 -1.33
N HIS A 374 -27.20 -17.25 -2.11
CA HIS A 374 -26.28 -16.21 -1.63
C HIS A 374 -26.04 -15.14 -2.70
N PHE A 375 -26.37 -13.89 -2.39
CA PHE A 375 -26.08 -12.74 -3.25
C PHE A 375 -24.58 -12.44 -3.42
N LEU A 376 -23.72 -13.10 -2.63
CA LEU A 376 -22.27 -12.89 -2.63
C LEU A 376 -21.56 -14.24 -2.79
N GLN A 377 -20.52 -14.27 -3.62
CA GLN A 377 -19.68 -15.44 -3.85
C GLN A 377 -18.19 -15.05 -3.79
N LEU A 378 -17.38 -15.89 -3.15
CA LEU A 378 -15.92 -15.77 -3.21
C LEU A 378 -15.41 -16.52 -4.44
N ARG A 379 -14.65 -15.83 -5.29
CA ARG A 379 -14.00 -16.38 -6.49
C ARG A 379 -12.48 -16.30 -6.34
#